data_AF-A0A662MXH1-F1
#
_entry.id   AF-A0A662MXH1-F1
#
_cell.length_a   1.000
_cell.length_b   1.000
_cell.length_c   1.000
_cell.angle_alpha   90.00
_cell.angle_beta   90.00
_cell.angle_gamma   90.00
#
_symmetry.space_group_name_H-M   'P 1'
#
loop_
_entity.id
_entity.type
_entity.pdbx_description
1 polymer ?
#
loop_
_entity_poly.entity_id
_entity_poly.type
_entity_poly.pdbx_seq_one_letter_code
_entity_poly.pdbx_strand_id
1 'polypeptide(L)'
;MDYGELGLKVGLEIHRQLDTKKLFSPVPSELHDEVDFHFERRLRPTMSELGEIDQAALEEFKKGRTFVYEGTYGYSDLVYMDEEPPHMPDEEALKVSLQISYLLNATPVDEVHFMRKIVIDGSNVSGFQRTAIVGMNGKVDTPWGSVGIPTICLEEDACRIVEREDGRVIYRLDRLGIPLIEIATTPDIHHPEQAKIVAKYIGDALRATRKVKRGLGTIRQDLNVSIRGGARIEIKGVQELDMIPIIIEREVERQINLLKIKEALKERGVREDELEEKFHDVSEIFEGTSSKIIARTLKRGGKVLAVKLPKFRGLIGFEIQPGRRLGTEMADRARKYVKGIFHIDELPNYGITEEEVNAIIERLELGERDAFVLVAAEEETARKALKEVLQRAREALQGVPEETRRALPDGNTQYMRPLPGKARMYPETDIPPILVTPEIKEEILAKLPELPQARIERYVREFKIDRSLAETLVNDERDELFEELIERGVK
;
A
#
# COMPACT_ATOMS: atom_id res chain seq x y z
N MET A 1 23.08 -6.81 8.12
CA MET A 1 22.42 -8.13 8.07
C MET A 1 22.89 -8.83 6.80
N ASP A 2 23.09 -10.15 6.78
CA ASP A 2 23.37 -10.87 5.53
C ASP A 2 22.04 -11.21 4.84
N TYR A 3 21.65 -10.38 3.87
CA TYR A 3 20.37 -10.54 3.16
C TYR A 3 20.33 -11.79 2.27
N GLY A 4 21.49 -12.30 1.83
CA GLY A 4 21.60 -13.51 1.02
C GLY A 4 21.26 -14.76 1.83
N GLU A 5 21.83 -14.89 3.04
CA GLU A 5 21.51 -15.98 3.96
C GLU A 5 20.04 -15.95 4.41
N LEU A 6 19.53 -14.76 4.68
CA LEU A 6 18.12 -14.53 5.02
C LEU A 6 17.17 -14.83 3.86
N GLY A 7 17.67 -14.99 2.63
CA GLY A 7 16.85 -15.21 1.44
C GLY A 7 15.88 -14.07 1.19
N LEU A 8 16.34 -12.81 1.37
CA LEU A 8 15.55 -11.62 1.10
C LEU A 8 15.05 -11.62 -0.35
N LYS A 9 13.76 -11.38 -0.51
CA LYS A 9 13.13 -11.09 -1.79
C LYS A 9 12.28 -9.84 -1.68
N VAL A 10 12.53 -8.90 -2.58
CA VAL A 10 11.79 -7.65 -2.70
C VAL A 10 11.23 -7.52 -4.11
N GLY A 11 10.00 -7.04 -4.22
CA GLY A 11 9.39 -6.56 -5.46
C GLY A 11 8.92 -5.12 -5.28
N LEU A 12 8.93 -4.36 -6.36
CA LEU A 12 8.42 -2.99 -6.43
C LEU A 12 7.16 -2.95 -7.28
N GLU A 13 6.22 -2.11 -6.89
CA GLU A 13 5.05 -1.75 -7.68
C GLU A 13 4.95 -0.22 -7.65
N ILE A 14 5.06 0.41 -8.82
CA ILE A 14 5.11 1.86 -8.97
C ILE A 14 3.96 2.30 -9.86
N HIS A 15 3.09 3.16 -9.31
CA HIS A 15 2.05 3.83 -10.07
C HIS A 15 2.39 5.30 -10.25
N ARG A 16 2.24 5.82 -11.47
CA ARG A 16 2.51 7.22 -11.79
C ARG A 16 1.43 7.79 -12.69
N GLN A 17 0.88 8.94 -12.32
CA GLN A 17 -0.10 9.63 -13.16
C GLN A 17 0.60 10.29 -14.37
N LEU A 18 -0.02 10.18 -15.55
CA LEU A 18 0.40 10.88 -16.75
C LEU A 18 -0.27 12.27 -16.81
N ASP A 19 0.46 13.23 -17.36
CA ASP A 19 0.00 14.61 -17.52
C ASP A 19 -0.62 14.84 -18.91
N THR A 20 -1.73 14.15 -19.13
CA THR A 20 -2.50 14.16 -20.39
C THR A 20 -3.99 14.36 -20.08
N LYS A 21 -4.92 14.10 -21.00
CA LYS A 21 -6.35 14.06 -20.67
C LYS A 21 -6.69 12.79 -19.89
N LYS A 22 -7.90 12.72 -19.32
CA LYS A 22 -8.41 11.49 -18.75
C LYS A 22 -8.43 10.38 -19.81
N LEU A 23 -8.18 9.14 -19.38
CA LEU A 23 -7.82 8.04 -20.26
C LEU A 23 -8.90 7.74 -21.29
N PHE A 24 -10.18 7.68 -20.90
CA PHE A 24 -11.28 7.27 -21.79
C PHE A 24 -12.32 8.36 -22.08
N SER A 25 -11.96 9.62 -21.89
CA SER A 25 -12.82 10.75 -22.25
C SER A 25 -11.98 12.01 -22.38
N PRO A 26 -12.29 12.93 -23.32
CA PRO A 26 -11.50 14.15 -23.58
C PRO A 26 -11.64 15.24 -22.48
N VAL A 27 -11.59 14.85 -21.21
CA VAL A 27 -11.68 15.69 -20.03
C VAL A 27 -10.28 16.02 -19.50
N PRO A 28 -9.99 17.26 -19.06
CA PRO A 28 -8.73 17.60 -18.41
C PRO A 28 -8.46 16.76 -17.15
N SER A 29 -7.20 16.41 -16.89
CA SER A 29 -6.77 15.63 -15.72
C SER A 29 -6.41 16.52 -14.52
N GLU A 30 -7.20 17.56 -14.28
CA GLU A 30 -7.00 18.53 -13.22
C GLU A 30 -7.78 18.14 -11.95
N LEU A 31 -7.25 18.51 -10.79
CA LEU A 31 -7.94 18.32 -9.51
C LEU A 31 -8.66 19.60 -9.13
N HIS A 32 -9.88 19.46 -8.62
CA HIS A 32 -10.75 20.59 -8.25
C HIS A 32 -11.32 20.40 -6.86
N ASP A 33 -11.38 21.50 -6.11
CA ASP A 33 -11.98 21.51 -4.78
C ASP A 33 -13.42 22.03 -4.77
N GLU A 34 -13.84 22.71 -5.85
CA GLU A 34 -15.21 23.15 -6.06
C GLU A 34 -16.12 21.97 -6.42
N VAL A 35 -17.30 21.93 -5.83
CA VAL A 35 -18.30 20.89 -6.06
C VAL A 35 -19.58 21.56 -6.54
N ASP A 36 -19.96 21.26 -7.79
CA ASP A 36 -21.17 21.81 -8.41
C ASP A 36 -22.36 20.89 -8.25
N PHE A 37 -22.12 19.57 -8.24
CA PHE A 37 -23.17 18.57 -8.13
C PHE A 37 -22.68 17.32 -7.40
N HIS A 38 -23.63 16.49 -6.97
CA HIS A 38 -23.36 15.16 -6.46
C HIS A 38 -24.45 14.17 -6.90
N PHE A 39 -24.12 12.89 -6.88
CA PHE A 39 -25.09 11.80 -7.04
C PHE A 39 -24.73 10.61 -6.13
N GLU A 40 -25.70 9.76 -5.87
CA GLU A 40 -25.54 8.58 -5.01
C GLU A 40 -25.61 7.29 -5.81
N ARG A 41 -24.84 6.29 -5.38
CA ARG A 41 -24.77 4.98 -6.02
C ARG A 41 -24.51 3.88 -5.00
N ARG A 42 -24.88 2.65 -5.39
CA ARG A 42 -24.58 1.42 -4.65
C ARG A 42 -24.07 0.37 -5.60
N LEU A 43 -22.86 -0.12 -5.36
CA LEU A 43 -22.30 -1.21 -6.13
C LEU A 43 -22.87 -2.54 -5.64
N ARG A 44 -23.04 -3.48 -6.56
CA ARG A 44 -23.50 -4.84 -6.27
C ARG A 44 -22.45 -5.84 -6.74
N PRO A 45 -22.15 -6.88 -5.95
CA PRO A 45 -21.27 -7.94 -6.39
C PRO A 45 -21.93 -8.67 -7.57
N THR A 46 -21.12 -9.03 -8.56
CA THR A 46 -21.57 -9.80 -9.73
C THR A 46 -20.94 -11.19 -9.69
N MET A 47 -21.65 -12.19 -10.20
CA MET A 47 -21.08 -13.53 -10.38
C MET A 47 -19.99 -13.48 -11.45
N SER A 48 -18.87 -14.13 -11.20
CA SER A 48 -17.87 -14.37 -12.24
C SER A 48 -18.42 -15.28 -13.36
N GLU A 49 -17.69 -15.38 -14.46
CA GLU A 49 -17.95 -16.34 -15.55
C GLU A 49 -18.07 -17.79 -15.05
N LEU A 50 -17.45 -18.11 -13.91
CA LEU A 50 -17.50 -19.42 -13.25
C LEU A 50 -18.65 -19.55 -12.24
N GLY A 51 -19.55 -18.57 -12.14
CA GLY A 51 -20.68 -18.56 -11.21
C GLY A 51 -20.32 -18.24 -9.75
N GLU A 52 -19.04 -17.99 -9.45
CA GLU A 52 -18.60 -17.66 -8.09
C GLU A 52 -18.67 -16.16 -7.81
N ILE A 53 -19.07 -15.79 -6.60
CA ILE A 53 -19.03 -14.42 -6.10
C ILE A 53 -17.74 -14.20 -5.31
N ASP A 54 -17.05 -13.09 -5.57
CA ASP A 54 -15.87 -12.70 -4.81
C ASP A 54 -16.22 -12.46 -3.33
N GLN A 55 -15.51 -13.12 -2.41
CA GLN A 55 -15.80 -13.02 -0.98
C GLN A 55 -15.56 -11.62 -0.42
N ALA A 56 -14.55 -10.90 -0.89
CA ALA A 56 -14.30 -9.52 -0.49
C ALA A 56 -15.38 -8.58 -1.04
N ALA A 57 -15.86 -8.82 -2.27
CA ALA A 57 -17.03 -8.13 -2.83
C ALA A 57 -18.29 -8.34 -2.01
N LEU A 58 -18.52 -9.57 -1.58
CA LEU A 58 -19.66 -9.90 -0.74
C LEU A 58 -19.53 -9.28 0.66
N GLU A 59 -18.34 -9.28 1.26
CA GLU A 59 -18.10 -8.64 2.56
C GLU A 59 -18.26 -7.12 2.51
N GLU A 60 -17.75 -6.47 1.47
CA GLU A 60 -17.94 -5.03 1.28
C GLU A 60 -19.41 -4.69 1.06
N PHE A 61 -20.12 -5.48 0.24
CA PHE A 61 -21.56 -5.32 0.03
C PHE A 61 -22.39 -5.51 1.32
N LYS A 62 -22.02 -6.46 2.18
CA LYS A 62 -22.66 -6.68 3.49
C LYS A 62 -22.56 -5.47 4.41
N LYS A 63 -21.59 -4.57 4.21
CA LYS A 63 -21.51 -3.31 4.95
C LYS A 63 -22.61 -2.31 4.57
N GLY A 64 -23.35 -2.57 3.49
CA GLY A 64 -24.51 -1.78 3.09
C GLY A 64 -24.20 -0.32 2.75
N ARG A 65 -22.96 -0.05 2.31
CA ARG A 65 -22.47 1.32 2.09
C ARG A 65 -23.15 1.98 0.90
N THR A 66 -23.45 3.27 1.05
CA THR A 66 -23.84 4.15 -0.05
C THR A 66 -22.64 5.00 -0.45
N PHE A 67 -22.38 5.10 -1.74
CA PHE A 67 -21.30 5.92 -2.29
C PHE A 67 -21.88 7.21 -2.84
N VAL A 68 -21.33 8.35 -2.42
CA VAL A 68 -21.70 9.66 -2.93
C VAL A 68 -20.53 10.22 -3.70
N TYR A 69 -20.80 10.63 -4.94
CA TYR A 69 -19.79 11.12 -5.85
C TYR A 69 -20.01 12.61 -6.09
N GLU A 70 -18.98 13.40 -5.80
CA GLU A 70 -18.92 14.84 -6.03
C GLU A 70 -18.27 15.11 -7.39
N GLY A 71 -18.89 16.01 -8.16
CA GLY A 71 -18.41 16.43 -9.47
C GLY A 71 -18.45 17.95 -9.66
N THR A 72 -17.66 18.38 -10.63
CA THR A 72 -17.52 19.78 -11.05
C THR A 72 -17.85 19.84 -12.54
N TYR A 73 -18.69 20.80 -12.95
CA TYR A 73 -19.03 20.97 -14.36
C TYR A 73 -17.76 21.29 -15.17
N GLY A 74 -17.64 20.68 -16.36
CA GLY A 74 -16.46 20.80 -17.22
C GLY A 74 -15.30 19.84 -16.88
N TYR A 75 -15.29 19.22 -15.70
CA TYR A 75 -14.24 18.27 -15.26
C TYR A 75 -14.79 16.89 -14.86
N SER A 76 -16.11 16.73 -14.90
CA SER A 76 -16.83 15.48 -14.69
C SER A 76 -17.83 15.30 -15.83
N ASP A 77 -17.75 14.17 -16.53
CA ASP A 77 -18.55 13.87 -17.71
C ASP A 77 -19.31 12.54 -17.55
N LEU A 78 -20.15 12.21 -18.54
CA LEU A 78 -21.01 11.03 -18.47
C LEU A 78 -20.20 9.72 -18.45
N VAL A 79 -19.00 9.68 -19.05
CA VAL A 79 -18.14 8.49 -19.00
C VAL A 79 -17.72 8.15 -17.57
N TYR A 80 -17.16 9.12 -16.84
CA TYR A 80 -16.73 8.90 -15.45
C TYR A 80 -17.86 8.96 -14.44
N MET A 81 -19.04 9.41 -14.88
CA MET A 81 -20.29 9.19 -14.18
C MET A 81 -20.95 7.87 -14.57
N ASP A 82 -20.36 6.98 -15.37
CA ASP A 82 -20.96 5.69 -15.76
C ASP A 82 -22.39 5.84 -16.37
N GLU A 83 -22.60 6.90 -17.15
CA GLU A 83 -23.83 7.22 -17.89
C GLU A 83 -23.60 7.27 -19.42
N GLU A 84 -22.36 7.07 -19.87
CA GLU A 84 -21.96 6.98 -21.28
C GLU A 84 -20.84 5.94 -21.43
N PRO A 85 -20.82 5.14 -22.52
CA PRO A 85 -19.70 4.25 -22.79
C PRO A 85 -18.36 5.00 -22.89
N PRO A 86 -17.24 4.39 -22.45
CA PRO A 86 -15.92 4.99 -22.60
C PRO A 86 -15.57 5.23 -24.07
N HIS A 87 -14.77 6.27 -24.33
CA HIS A 87 -14.22 6.52 -25.65
C HIS A 87 -12.92 5.72 -25.85
N MET A 88 -12.28 5.87 -27.01
CA MET A 88 -10.92 5.38 -27.23
C MET A 88 -9.95 5.97 -26.19
N PRO A 89 -8.89 5.23 -25.80
CA PRO A 89 -7.91 5.77 -24.88
C PRO A 89 -7.24 7.01 -25.46
N ASP A 90 -6.90 7.96 -24.60
CA ASP A 90 -6.13 9.14 -24.92
C ASP A 90 -4.83 8.74 -25.64
N GLU A 91 -4.68 9.20 -26.89
CA GLU A 91 -3.57 8.81 -27.75
C GLU A 91 -2.21 9.23 -27.16
N GLU A 92 -2.17 10.38 -26.47
CA GLU A 92 -0.96 10.86 -25.83
C GLU A 92 -0.56 9.96 -24.66
N ALA A 93 -1.50 9.61 -23.79
CA ALA A 93 -1.28 8.66 -22.69
C ALA A 93 -0.77 7.30 -23.20
N LEU A 94 -1.35 6.78 -24.28
CA LEU A 94 -0.91 5.53 -24.89
C LEU A 94 0.52 5.63 -25.44
N LYS A 95 0.83 6.67 -26.21
CA LYS A 95 2.19 6.89 -26.77
C LYS A 95 3.24 7.04 -25.67
N VAL A 96 2.94 7.81 -24.61
CA VAL A 96 3.83 7.97 -23.45
C VAL A 96 4.05 6.62 -22.75
N SER A 97 3.01 5.81 -22.61
CA SER A 97 3.12 4.48 -21.98
C SER A 97 3.99 3.50 -22.79
N LEU A 98 3.87 3.54 -24.12
CA LEU A 98 4.75 2.77 -25.03
C LEU A 98 6.19 3.30 -25.00
N GLN A 99 6.39 4.62 -24.91
CA GLN A 99 7.70 5.25 -24.76
C GLN A 99 8.39 4.79 -23.47
N ILE A 100 7.65 4.79 -22.34
CA ILE A 100 8.14 4.28 -21.05
C ILE A 100 8.55 2.82 -21.16
N SER A 101 7.79 2.01 -21.92
CA SER A 101 8.15 0.60 -22.15
C SER A 101 9.53 0.46 -22.78
N TYR A 102 9.85 1.25 -23.82
CA TYR A 102 11.19 1.24 -24.41
C TYR A 102 12.28 1.74 -23.45
N LEU A 103 12.02 2.81 -22.68
CA LEU A 103 12.98 3.35 -21.69
C LEU A 103 13.33 2.34 -20.59
N LEU A 104 12.42 1.41 -20.31
CA LEU A 104 12.58 0.33 -19.34
C LEU A 104 13.08 -0.98 -19.97
N ASN A 105 13.59 -0.91 -21.20
CA ASN A 105 14.07 -2.06 -21.98
C ASN A 105 13.00 -3.16 -22.15
N ALA A 106 11.72 -2.80 -22.08
CA ALA A 106 10.60 -3.71 -22.27
C ALA A 106 10.24 -3.82 -23.76
N THR A 107 9.53 -4.89 -24.10
CA THR A 107 8.95 -5.10 -25.42
C THR A 107 7.50 -4.63 -25.38
N PRO A 108 7.12 -3.59 -26.13
CA PRO A 108 5.72 -3.20 -26.25
C PRO A 108 4.89 -4.31 -26.89
N VAL A 109 3.61 -4.38 -26.52
CA VAL A 109 2.66 -5.32 -27.13
C VAL A 109 2.36 -4.91 -28.59
N ASP A 110 1.98 -5.88 -29.42
CA ASP A 110 1.57 -5.60 -30.80
C ASP A 110 0.12 -5.08 -30.87
N GLU A 111 -0.71 -5.47 -29.92
CA GLU A 111 -2.11 -5.04 -29.81
C GLU A 111 -2.46 -4.85 -28.34
N VAL A 112 -3.06 -3.71 -28.01
CA VAL A 112 -3.48 -3.36 -26.64
C VAL A 112 -4.94 -3.76 -26.45
N HIS A 113 -5.18 -4.54 -25.39
CA HIS A 113 -6.51 -5.00 -24.97
C HIS A 113 -6.79 -4.49 -23.57
N PHE A 114 -7.87 -3.74 -23.41
CA PHE A 114 -8.32 -3.28 -22.10
C PHE A 114 -9.15 -4.35 -21.38
N MET A 115 -8.95 -4.41 -20.08
CA MET A 115 -9.61 -5.31 -19.15
C MET A 115 -10.27 -4.49 -18.05
N ARG A 116 -11.32 -5.03 -17.46
CA ARG A 116 -12.03 -4.49 -16.31
C ARG A 116 -11.61 -5.26 -15.06
N LYS A 117 -10.79 -4.63 -14.22
CA LYS A 117 -10.39 -5.12 -12.90
C LYS A 117 -11.47 -4.73 -11.89
N ILE A 118 -12.14 -5.69 -11.27
CA ILE A 118 -13.29 -5.41 -10.37
C ILE A 118 -12.84 -4.59 -9.15
N VAL A 119 -13.55 -3.49 -8.87
CA VAL A 119 -13.31 -2.57 -7.75
C VAL A 119 -14.65 -2.20 -7.10
N ILE A 120 -14.84 -2.66 -5.87
CA ILE A 120 -16.13 -2.75 -5.15
C ILE A 120 -16.24 -1.77 -3.98
N ASP A 121 -15.17 -1.05 -3.67
CA ASP A 121 -15.08 -0.12 -2.53
C ASP A 121 -15.67 1.27 -2.85
N GLY A 122 -16.24 1.42 -4.05
CA GLY A 122 -16.81 2.67 -4.55
C GLY A 122 -15.78 3.66 -5.09
N SER A 123 -14.49 3.33 -5.13
CA SER A 123 -13.49 4.25 -5.68
C SER A 123 -13.53 4.38 -7.21
N ASN A 124 -14.15 3.42 -7.91
CA ASN A 124 -14.49 3.49 -9.33
C ASN A 124 -16.00 3.43 -9.50
N VAL A 125 -16.60 4.42 -10.18
CA VAL A 125 -18.06 4.56 -10.31
C VAL A 125 -18.69 3.34 -10.99
N SER A 126 -18.07 2.82 -12.05
CA SER A 126 -18.54 1.63 -12.80
C SER A 126 -18.34 0.31 -12.05
N GLY A 127 -17.70 0.31 -10.87
CA GLY A 127 -17.41 -0.90 -10.12
C GLY A 127 -16.21 -1.71 -10.64
N PHE A 128 -15.43 -1.12 -11.54
CA PHE A 128 -14.18 -1.67 -12.06
C PHE A 128 -13.23 -0.56 -12.51
N GLN A 129 -11.96 -0.89 -12.60
CA GLN A 129 -10.88 -0.09 -13.17
C GLN A 129 -10.53 -0.66 -14.54
N ARG A 130 -10.47 0.17 -15.57
CA ARG A 130 -9.99 -0.24 -16.89
C ARG A 130 -8.46 -0.24 -16.89
N THR A 131 -7.86 -1.37 -17.25
CA THR A 131 -6.41 -1.61 -17.24
C THR A 131 -6.00 -2.39 -18.49
N ALA A 132 -4.90 -2.04 -19.14
CA ALA A 132 -4.30 -2.79 -20.23
C ALA A 132 -2.79 -2.98 -20.03
N ILE A 133 -2.26 -4.12 -20.48
CA ILE A 133 -0.81 -4.30 -20.61
C ILE A 133 -0.36 -3.58 -21.89
N VAL A 134 0.68 -2.76 -21.78
CA VAL A 134 1.28 -2.02 -22.90
C VAL A 134 2.71 -2.45 -23.21
N GLY A 135 3.40 -3.07 -22.23
CA GLY A 135 4.76 -3.56 -22.39
C GLY A 135 5.07 -4.70 -21.44
N MET A 136 6.02 -5.56 -21.84
CA MET A 136 6.39 -6.76 -21.10
C MET A 136 7.89 -7.03 -21.16
N ASN A 137 8.38 -7.87 -20.24
CA ASN A 137 9.75 -8.40 -20.26
C ASN A 137 10.83 -7.32 -20.27
N GLY A 138 10.59 -6.21 -19.57
CA GLY A 138 11.59 -5.18 -19.33
C GLY A 138 12.63 -5.60 -18.30
N LYS A 139 13.63 -4.76 -18.11
CA LYS A 139 14.65 -4.97 -17.08
C LYS A 139 15.38 -3.68 -16.69
N VAL A 140 15.89 -3.69 -15.47
CA VAL A 140 16.81 -2.68 -14.94
C VAL A 140 18.09 -3.37 -14.51
N ASP A 141 19.22 -2.95 -15.07
CA ASP A 141 20.53 -3.48 -14.71
C ASP A 141 21.05 -2.75 -13.44
N THR A 142 21.53 -3.53 -12.46
CA THR A 142 22.03 -3.01 -11.17
C THR A 142 23.37 -3.64 -10.81
N PRO A 143 24.14 -3.09 -9.84
CA PRO A 143 25.36 -3.72 -9.35
C PRO A 143 25.17 -5.13 -8.76
N TRP A 144 23.93 -5.51 -8.40
CA TRP A 144 23.57 -6.83 -7.88
C TRP A 144 22.97 -7.76 -8.95
N GLY A 145 23.04 -7.37 -10.22
CA GLY A 145 22.41 -8.08 -11.33
C GLY A 145 21.12 -7.42 -11.80
N SER A 146 20.58 -7.92 -12.92
CA SER A 146 19.38 -7.37 -13.54
C SER A 146 18.13 -7.74 -12.74
N VAL A 147 17.19 -6.81 -12.67
CA VAL A 147 15.85 -7.00 -12.10
C VAL A 147 14.83 -6.89 -13.21
N GLY A 148 13.95 -7.88 -13.33
CA GLY A 148 12.94 -7.93 -14.37
C GLY A 148 11.77 -6.98 -14.13
N ILE A 149 11.17 -6.50 -15.21
CA ILE A 149 9.89 -5.78 -15.25
C ILE A 149 8.94 -6.64 -16.09
N PRO A 150 8.21 -7.59 -15.48
CA PRO A 150 7.37 -8.53 -16.22
C PRO A 150 6.28 -7.82 -17.01
N THR A 151 5.67 -6.77 -16.44
CA THR A 151 4.53 -6.06 -17.01
C THR A 151 4.60 -4.56 -16.76
N ILE A 152 4.17 -3.80 -17.76
CA ILE A 152 3.91 -2.37 -17.72
C ILE A 152 2.46 -2.19 -18.18
N CYS A 153 1.64 -1.56 -17.36
CA CYS A 153 0.21 -1.41 -17.60
C CYS A 153 -0.20 0.06 -17.67
N LEU A 154 -1.16 0.38 -18.53
CA LEU A 154 -1.87 1.66 -18.59
C LEU A 154 -3.28 1.45 -18.04
N GLU A 155 -3.67 2.23 -17.04
CA GLU A 155 -4.95 2.12 -16.36
C GLU A 155 -5.54 3.46 -15.93
N GLU A 156 -6.80 3.46 -15.49
CA GLU A 156 -7.45 4.63 -14.88
C GLU A 156 -7.05 4.77 -13.42
N ASP A 157 -6.75 5.98 -12.94
CA ASP A 157 -6.74 6.22 -11.50
C ASP A 157 -8.16 6.30 -10.92
N ALA A 158 -8.29 6.02 -9.62
CA ALA A 158 -9.57 5.99 -8.92
C ALA A 158 -9.97 7.36 -8.35
N CYS A 159 -11.23 7.52 -7.94
CA CYS A 159 -11.73 8.74 -7.28
C CYS A 159 -10.87 9.13 -6.05
N ARG A 160 -10.82 10.43 -5.72
CA ARG A 160 -10.28 10.88 -4.43
C ARG A 160 -11.30 10.57 -3.34
N ILE A 161 -10.85 10.07 -2.20
CA ILE A 161 -11.72 9.95 -1.04
C ILE A 161 -11.76 11.28 -0.29
N VAL A 162 -12.97 11.79 -0.07
CA VAL A 162 -13.20 13.05 0.66
C VAL A 162 -13.46 12.73 2.12
N GLU A 163 -14.43 11.84 2.39
CA GLU A 163 -14.84 11.50 3.74
C GLU A 163 -15.36 10.06 3.85
N ARG A 164 -15.17 9.46 5.04
CA ARG A 164 -15.75 8.17 5.41
C ARG A 164 -16.65 8.35 6.62
N GLU A 165 -17.94 8.19 6.42
CA GLU A 165 -18.96 8.19 7.47
C GLU A 165 -19.46 6.75 7.72
N ASP A 166 -20.23 6.56 8.79
CA ASP A 166 -20.85 5.27 9.04
C ASP A 166 -21.92 4.99 7.97
N GLY A 167 -21.77 3.89 7.23
CA GLY A 167 -22.66 3.52 6.13
C GLY A 167 -22.55 4.36 4.85
N ARG A 168 -21.68 5.39 4.79
CA ARG A 168 -21.52 6.27 3.61
C ARG A 168 -20.06 6.62 3.35
N VAL A 169 -19.66 6.66 2.07
CA VAL A 169 -18.33 7.15 1.65
C VAL A 169 -18.51 8.20 0.57
N ILE A 170 -17.84 9.34 0.74
CA ILE A 170 -17.88 10.46 -0.20
C ILE A 170 -16.59 10.44 -1.02
N TYR A 171 -16.76 10.39 -2.33
CA TYR A 171 -15.71 10.37 -3.34
C TYR A 171 -15.80 11.61 -4.23
N ARG A 172 -14.68 12.07 -4.76
CA ARG A 172 -14.61 13.12 -5.78
C ARG A 172 -14.10 12.57 -7.10
N LEU A 173 -14.81 12.92 -8.18
CA LEU A 173 -14.63 12.36 -9.53
C LEU A 173 -13.47 12.97 -10.31
N ASP A 174 -12.92 14.10 -9.88
CA ASP A 174 -11.87 14.82 -10.59
C ASP A 174 -10.64 13.94 -10.91
N ARG A 175 -10.23 13.09 -9.98
CA ARG A 175 -9.13 12.13 -10.20
C ARG A 175 -9.52 10.87 -10.97
N LEU A 176 -10.79 10.48 -10.94
CA LEU A 176 -11.25 9.28 -11.66
C LEU A 176 -10.95 9.44 -13.14
N GLY A 177 -10.24 8.46 -13.70
CA GLY A 177 -9.90 8.45 -15.12
C GLY A 177 -8.57 9.12 -15.49
N ILE A 178 -7.86 9.76 -14.56
CA ILE A 178 -6.50 10.24 -14.86
C ILE A 178 -5.65 9.04 -15.29
N PRO A 179 -4.93 9.07 -16.43
CA PRO A 179 -4.15 7.93 -16.89
C PRO A 179 -3.03 7.64 -15.90
N LEU A 180 -2.86 6.36 -15.62
CA LEU A 180 -1.95 5.86 -14.62
C LEU A 180 -1.10 4.75 -15.25
N ILE A 181 0.22 4.91 -15.22
CA ILE A 181 1.14 3.84 -15.60
C ILE A 181 1.48 3.04 -14.33
N GLU A 182 1.29 1.73 -14.39
CA GLU A 182 1.71 0.76 -13.37
C GLU A 182 2.92 -0.01 -13.89
N ILE A 183 3.97 -0.05 -13.09
CA ILE A 183 5.21 -0.78 -13.38
C ILE A 183 5.50 -1.69 -12.18
N ALA A 184 5.49 -2.99 -12.41
CA ALA A 184 5.80 -3.99 -11.40
C ALA A 184 7.14 -4.67 -11.71
N THR A 185 7.93 -4.98 -10.70
CA THR A 185 9.16 -5.77 -10.85
C THR A 185 8.96 -7.24 -10.50
N THR A 186 9.89 -8.08 -10.92
CA THR A 186 10.06 -9.43 -10.35
C THR A 186 10.42 -9.38 -8.86
N PRO A 187 10.12 -10.45 -8.09
CA PRO A 187 10.44 -10.55 -6.67
C PRO A 187 11.86 -11.10 -6.42
N ASP A 188 12.86 -10.58 -7.13
CA ASP A 188 14.26 -11.06 -7.14
C ASP A 188 15.27 -10.00 -6.70
N ILE A 189 14.80 -8.81 -6.31
CA ILE A 189 15.63 -7.84 -5.59
C ILE A 189 16.02 -8.46 -4.24
N HIS A 190 17.31 -8.55 -3.97
CA HIS A 190 17.85 -9.26 -2.80
C HIS A 190 18.77 -8.38 -1.94
N HIS A 191 18.78 -7.07 -2.18
CA HIS A 191 19.47 -6.08 -1.35
C HIS A 191 18.65 -4.78 -1.25
N PRO A 192 18.58 -4.11 -0.07
CA PRO A 192 17.82 -2.86 0.09
C PRO A 192 18.25 -1.74 -0.87
N GLU A 193 19.57 -1.53 -1.05
CA GLU A 193 20.08 -0.53 -2.01
C GLU A 193 19.75 -0.88 -3.47
N GLN A 194 19.66 -2.17 -3.81
CA GLN A 194 19.24 -2.58 -5.15
C GLN A 194 17.80 -2.11 -5.41
N ALA A 195 16.90 -2.24 -4.43
CA ALA A 195 15.53 -1.74 -4.55
C ALA A 195 15.48 -0.24 -4.82
N LYS A 196 16.29 0.55 -4.10
CA LYS A 196 16.39 2.00 -4.31
C LYS A 196 16.89 2.33 -5.72
N ILE A 197 17.91 1.64 -6.22
CA ILE A 197 18.45 1.86 -7.57
C ILE A 197 17.38 1.56 -8.64
N VAL A 198 16.66 0.45 -8.51
CA VAL A 198 15.58 0.10 -9.45
C VAL A 198 14.46 1.13 -9.40
N ALA A 199 13.99 1.49 -8.21
CA ALA A 199 12.95 2.52 -8.04
C ALA A 199 13.41 3.88 -8.62
N LYS A 200 14.68 4.25 -8.42
CA LYS A 200 15.25 5.47 -8.99
C LYS A 200 15.24 5.43 -10.51
N TYR A 201 15.74 4.34 -11.10
CA TYR A 201 15.80 4.18 -12.55
C TYR A 201 14.41 4.28 -13.18
N ILE A 202 13.42 3.61 -12.59
CA ILE A 202 12.02 3.69 -13.04
C ILE A 202 11.51 5.13 -12.93
N GLY A 203 11.74 5.80 -11.78
CA GLY A 203 11.37 7.20 -11.60
C GLY A 203 12.07 8.15 -12.59
N ASP A 204 13.32 7.90 -12.93
CA ASP A 204 14.09 8.66 -13.92
C ASP A 204 13.53 8.46 -15.33
N ALA A 205 13.21 7.22 -15.71
CA ALA A 205 12.57 6.89 -17.00
C ALA A 205 11.21 7.56 -17.14
N LEU A 206 10.40 7.53 -16.07
CA LEU A 206 9.12 8.23 -16.02
C LEU A 206 9.29 9.74 -16.20
N ARG A 207 10.26 10.35 -15.51
CA ARG A 207 10.55 11.79 -15.64
C ARG A 207 11.09 12.18 -17.01
N ALA A 208 11.87 11.31 -17.65
CA ALA A 208 12.43 11.54 -18.98
C ALA A 208 11.34 11.86 -20.02
N THR A 209 10.13 11.32 -19.86
CA THR A 209 8.99 11.59 -20.75
C THR A 209 8.53 13.04 -20.72
N ARG A 210 8.77 13.77 -19.63
CA ARG A 210 8.19 15.11 -19.31
C ARG A 210 6.65 15.15 -19.40
N LYS A 211 6.01 13.99 -19.33
CA LYS A 211 4.55 13.81 -19.45
C LYS A 211 3.97 13.06 -18.27
N VAL A 212 4.63 13.14 -17.11
CA VAL A 212 4.16 12.59 -15.85
C VAL A 212 3.81 13.72 -14.90
N LYS A 213 2.67 13.61 -14.19
CA LYS A 213 2.27 14.62 -13.22
C LYS A 213 3.28 14.71 -12.09
N ARG A 214 3.50 15.93 -11.59
CA ARG A 214 4.39 16.22 -10.46
C ARG A 214 3.57 16.72 -9.26
N GLY A 215 4.16 16.60 -8.07
CA GLY A 215 3.51 17.01 -6.82
C GLY A 215 3.04 15.85 -5.96
N LEU A 216 2.51 16.18 -4.78
CA LEU A 216 2.08 15.19 -3.78
C LEU A 216 0.94 14.32 -4.33
N GLY A 217 1.01 13.01 -4.07
CA GLY A 217 -0.02 12.06 -4.46
C GLY A 217 -0.01 11.62 -5.94
N THR A 218 0.92 12.11 -6.75
CA THR A 218 1.04 11.77 -8.19
C THR A 218 1.84 10.49 -8.45
N ILE A 219 2.60 10.02 -7.48
CA ILE A 219 3.32 8.73 -7.48
C ILE A 219 2.91 7.91 -6.28
N ARG A 220 2.75 6.61 -6.49
CA ARG A 220 2.65 5.60 -5.43
C ARG A 220 3.75 4.59 -5.64
N GLN A 221 4.43 4.23 -4.56
CA GLN A 221 5.43 3.17 -4.55
C GLN A 221 5.06 2.23 -3.42
N ASP A 222 4.83 0.98 -3.79
CA ASP A 222 4.52 -0.10 -2.85
C ASP A 222 5.66 -1.12 -2.93
N LEU A 223 6.03 -1.68 -1.78
CA LEU A 223 7.09 -2.69 -1.66
C LEU A 223 6.46 -4.03 -1.30
N ASN A 224 6.98 -5.12 -1.86
CA ASN A 224 6.65 -6.47 -1.46
C ASN A 224 7.89 -7.11 -0.86
N VAL A 225 7.95 -7.31 0.46
CA VAL A 225 9.15 -7.80 1.15
C VAL A 225 8.90 -9.17 1.79
N SER A 226 9.87 -10.08 1.66
CA SER A 226 9.85 -11.39 2.32
C SER A 226 11.25 -11.90 2.63
N ILE A 227 11.36 -12.75 3.65
CA ILE A 227 12.57 -13.52 3.98
C ILE A 227 12.27 -15.02 4.04
N ARG A 228 13.31 -15.86 4.01
CA ARG A 228 13.18 -17.30 4.17
C ARG A 228 12.54 -17.64 5.52
N GLY A 229 11.48 -18.45 5.48
CA GLY A 229 10.71 -18.83 6.67
C GLY A 229 9.77 -17.74 7.19
N GLY A 230 9.85 -16.51 6.64
CA GLY A 230 8.91 -15.43 6.88
C GLY A 230 7.70 -15.50 5.94
N ALA A 231 7.17 -14.33 5.56
CA ALA A 231 6.00 -14.22 4.70
C ALA A 231 6.11 -13.06 3.72
N ARG A 232 5.29 -13.06 2.67
CA ARG A 232 5.15 -11.91 1.77
C ARG A 232 4.36 -10.80 2.46
N ILE A 233 4.97 -9.63 2.56
CA ILE A 233 4.37 -8.44 3.17
C ILE A 233 4.31 -7.34 2.12
N GLU A 234 3.11 -6.86 1.85
CA GLU A 234 2.89 -5.68 1.00
C GLU A 234 2.97 -4.43 1.87
N ILE A 235 3.88 -3.51 1.59
CA ILE A 235 4.07 -2.25 2.30
C ILE A 235 3.62 -1.13 1.36
N LYS A 236 2.51 -0.49 1.70
CA LYS A 236 1.95 0.60 0.91
C LYS A 236 2.44 1.98 1.34
N GLY A 237 2.47 2.89 0.38
CA GLY A 237 2.62 4.32 0.64
C GLY A 237 4.05 4.73 0.97
N VAL A 238 5.04 4.16 0.28
CA VAL A 238 6.42 4.61 0.37
C VAL A 238 6.57 5.90 -0.44
N GLN A 239 6.58 7.04 0.25
CA GLN A 239 6.57 8.35 -0.40
C GLN A 239 7.95 8.75 -0.92
N GLU A 240 8.99 8.52 -0.11
CA GLU A 240 10.35 8.99 -0.36
C GLU A 240 11.24 7.85 -0.84
N LEU A 241 11.94 8.08 -1.95
CA LEU A 241 12.85 7.11 -2.55
C LEU A 241 13.99 6.70 -1.59
N ASP A 242 14.51 7.65 -0.83
CA ASP A 242 15.59 7.43 0.14
C ASP A 242 15.14 6.59 1.34
N MET A 243 13.83 6.45 1.56
CA MET A 243 13.28 5.62 2.63
C MET A 243 13.14 4.14 2.25
N ILE A 244 13.27 3.78 0.97
CA ILE A 244 13.12 2.39 0.52
C ILE A 244 14.11 1.44 1.25
N PRO A 245 15.42 1.73 1.34
CA PRO A 245 16.35 0.82 1.99
C PRO A 245 16.05 0.60 3.48
N ILE A 246 15.76 1.68 4.21
CA ILE A 246 15.48 1.60 5.65
C ILE A 246 14.16 0.86 5.91
N ILE A 247 13.13 1.06 5.09
CA ILE A 247 11.86 0.31 5.23
C ILE A 247 12.07 -1.18 5.01
N ILE A 248 12.86 -1.57 4.01
CA ILE A 248 13.18 -2.99 3.76
C ILE A 248 13.97 -3.56 4.94
N GLU A 249 14.99 -2.85 5.43
CA GLU A 249 15.79 -3.29 6.57
C GLU A 249 14.92 -3.49 7.82
N ARG A 250 14.03 -2.54 8.12
CA ARG A 250 13.09 -2.61 9.24
C ARG A 250 12.10 -3.76 9.10
N GLU A 251 11.62 -4.04 7.89
CA GLU A 251 10.72 -5.16 7.67
C GLU A 251 11.46 -6.51 7.82
N VAL A 252 12.71 -6.61 7.34
CA VAL A 252 13.57 -7.77 7.58
C VAL A 252 13.78 -7.99 9.08
N GLU A 253 14.11 -6.92 9.83
CA GLU A 253 14.25 -6.95 11.29
C GLU A 253 12.96 -7.49 11.97
N ARG A 254 11.80 -6.97 11.56
CA ARG A 254 10.49 -7.39 12.05
C ARG A 254 10.26 -8.87 11.85
N GLN A 255 10.45 -9.37 10.64
CA GLN A 255 10.20 -10.77 10.30
C GLN A 255 11.16 -11.70 11.07
N ILE A 256 12.45 -11.35 11.16
CA ILE A 256 13.42 -12.12 11.96
C ILE A 256 12.98 -12.20 13.42
N ASN A 257 12.58 -11.08 14.02
CA ASN A 257 12.21 -11.04 15.42
C ASN A 257 10.88 -11.76 15.70
N LEU A 258 9.92 -11.71 14.77
CA LEU A 258 8.70 -12.53 14.87
C LEU A 258 9.00 -14.03 14.76
N LEU A 259 9.96 -14.45 13.94
CA LEU A 259 10.39 -15.85 13.88
C LEU A 259 11.09 -16.30 15.17
N LYS A 260 11.87 -15.42 15.82
CA LYS A 260 12.42 -15.71 17.17
C LYS A 260 11.31 -15.93 18.20
N ILE A 261 10.27 -15.10 18.17
CA ILE A 261 9.10 -15.25 19.05
C ILE A 261 8.40 -16.59 18.78
N LYS A 262 8.20 -16.95 17.50
CA LYS A 262 7.64 -18.24 17.11
C LYS A 262 8.44 -19.41 17.70
N GLU A 263 9.76 -19.43 17.52
CA GLU A 263 10.59 -20.51 18.07
C GLU A 263 10.55 -20.51 19.61
N ALA A 264 10.55 -19.35 20.27
CA ALA A 264 10.39 -19.27 21.73
C ALA A 264 9.04 -19.82 22.21
N LEU A 265 7.94 -19.54 21.50
CA LEU A 265 6.61 -20.09 21.82
C LEU A 265 6.57 -21.62 21.62
N LYS A 266 7.22 -22.11 20.56
CA LYS A 266 7.36 -23.53 20.26
C LYS A 266 8.20 -24.26 21.31
N GLU A 267 9.32 -23.69 21.74
CA GLU A 267 10.16 -24.21 22.83
C GLU A 267 9.41 -24.24 24.17
N ARG A 268 8.57 -23.24 24.42
CA ARG A 268 7.66 -23.21 25.58
C ARG A 268 6.52 -24.24 25.45
N GLY A 269 6.31 -24.82 24.27
CA GLY A 269 5.27 -25.81 24.00
C GLY A 269 3.86 -25.22 24.12
N VAL A 270 3.65 -24.00 23.61
CA VAL A 270 2.30 -23.43 23.48
C VAL A 270 1.56 -24.14 22.36
N ARG A 271 0.34 -24.59 22.62
CA ARG A 271 -0.53 -25.14 21.60
C ARG A 271 -1.68 -24.19 21.27
N GLU A 272 -2.16 -24.24 20.04
CA GLU A 272 -3.23 -23.36 19.58
C GLU A 272 -4.56 -23.59 20.31
N ASP A 273 -4.83 -24.83 20.75
CA ASP A 273 -5.99 -25.20 21.58
C ASP A 273 -5.98 -24.53 22.96
N GLU A 274 -4.81 -24.11 23.46
CA GLU A 274 -4.69 -23.40 24.74
C GLU A 274 -5.06 -21.92 24.63
N LEU A 275 -5.17 -21.38 23.41
CA LEU A 275 -5.60 -20.01 23.12
C LEU A 275 -7.13 -19.94 22.98
N GLU A 276 -7.80 -20.17 24.12
CA GLU A 276 -9.26 -20.18 24.21
C GLU A 276 -9.87 -18.78 24.04
N GLU A 277 -11.02 -18.70 23.35
CA GLU A 277 -11.81 -17.46 23.23
C GLU A 277 -12.63 -17.23 24.51
N LYS A 278 -11.94 -17.17 25.67
CA LYS A 278 -12.52 -16.94 26.99
C LYS A 278 -12.10 -15.57 27.50
N PHE A 279 -13.08 -14.66 27.59
CA PHE A 279 -12.87 -13.30 28.06
C PHE A 279 -13.39 -13.15 29.49
N HIS A 280 -12.51 -12.69 30.37
CA HIS A 280 -12.79 -12.55 31.80
C HIS A 280 -13.08 -11.10 32.14
N ASP A 281 -14.20 -10.84 32.82
CA ASP A 281 -14.50 -9.52 33.34
C ASP A 281 -13.65 -9.27 34.60
N VAL A 282 -12.77 -8.27 34.52
CA VAL A 282 -11.88 -7.85 35.60
C VAL A 282 -12.18 -6.43 36.07
N SER A 283 -13.36 -5.90 35.73
CA SER A 283 -13.75 -4.51 36.01
C SER A 283 -13.68 -4.17 37.51
N GLU A 284 -14.06 -5.11 38.38
CA GLU A 284 -14.03 -4.96 39.85
C GLU A 284 -12.63 -4.63 40.39
N ILE A 285 -11.58 -5.16 39.76
CA ILE A 285 -10.18 -4.93 40.19
C ILE A 285 -9.79 -3.45 40.01
N PHE A 286 -10.43 -2.78 39.06
CA PHE A 286 -10.13 -1.39 38.71
C PHE A 286 -11.08 -0.39 39.41
N GLU A 287 -11.83 -0.83 40.43
CA GLU A 287 -12.59 0.08 41.28
C GLU A 287 -11.65 1.04 42.02
N GLY A 288 -11.72 2.33 41.67
CA GLY A 288 -10.83 3.34 42.25
C GLY A 288 -9.43 3.40 41.62
N THR A 289 -9.22 2.74 40.47
CA THR A 289 -7.92 2.79 39.77
C THR A 289 -7.43 4.20 39.48
N SER A 290 -6.12 4.40 39.55
CA SER A 290 -5.49 5.68 39.18
C SER A 290 -5.36 5.85 37.66
N SER A 291 -5.61 4.79 36.89
CA SER A 291 -5.62 4.84 35.43
C SER A 291 -6.80 5.66 34.91
N LYS A 292 -6.51 6.89 34.46
CA LYS A 292 -7.52 7.80 33.90
C LYS A 292 -8.30 7.19 32.73
N ILE A 293 -7.65 6.32 31.94
CA ILE A 293 -8.25 5.69 30.77
C ILE A 293 -9.32 4.69 31.22
N ILE A 294 -8.96 3.76 32.10
CA ILE A 294 -9.86 2.73 32.61
C ILE A 294 -10.99 3.35 33.44
N ALA A 295 -10.66 4.26 34.36
CA ALA A 295 -11.65 4.94 35.19
C ALA A 295 -12.70 5.69 34.35
N ARG A 296 -12.30 6.27 33.21
CA ARG A 296 -13.24 6.96 32.30
C ARG A 296 -14.16 5.98 31.58
N THR A 297 -13.66 4.82 31.17
CA THR A 297 -14.46 3.77 30.55
C THR A 297 -15.50 3.22 31.52
N LEU A 298 -15.10 2.88 32.75
CA LEU A 298 -16.00 2.36 33.78
C LEU A 298 -17.11 3.37 34.14
N LYS A 299 -16.77 4.66 34.27
CA LYS A 299 -17.75 5.73 34.50
C LYS A 299 -18.80 5.87 33.40
N ARG A 300 -18.49 5.41 32.17
CA ARG A 300 -19.42 5.42 31.02
C ARG A 300 -20.22 4.12 30.91
N GLY A 301 -20.12 3.21 31.89
CA GLY A 301 -20.77 1.90 31.86
C GLY A 301 -20.05 0.87 30.99
N GLY A 302 -18.82 1.14 30.55
CA GLY A 302 -17.97 0.14 29.90
C GLY A 302 -17.39 -0.87 30.89
N LYS A 303 -16.70 -1.88 30.36
CA LYS A 303 -16.05 -2.95 31.11
C LYS A 303 -14.56 -3.01 30.83
N VAL A 304 -13.83 -3.69 31.72
CA VAL A 304 -12.45 -4.12 31.48
C VAL A 304 -12.45 -5.62 31.34
N LEU A 305 -12.19 -6.08 30.12
CA LEU A 305 -12.10 -7.51 29.81
C LEU A 305 -10.64 -7.92 29.65
N ALA A 306 -10.32 -9.13 30.11
CA ALA A 306 -9.01 -9.74 30.00
C ALA A 306 -9.06 -11.04 29.19
N VAL A 307 -7.99 -11.33 28.46
CA VAL A 307 -7.74 -12.64 27.83
C VAL A 307 -6.42 -13.20 28.34
N LYS A 308 -6.40 -14.49 28.67
CA LYS A 308 -5.19 -15.23 29.05
C LYS A 308 -4.44 -15.66 27.79
N LEU A 309 -3.13 -15.42 27.76
CA LEU A 309 -2.22 -15.88 26.71
C LEU A 309 -1.16 -16.81 27.35
N PRO A 310 -1.36 -18.14 27.32
CA PRO A 310 -0.46 -19.08 27.98
C PRO A 310 0.96 -19.01 27.46
N LYS A 311 1.93 -18.92 28.37
CA LYS A 311 3.38 -18.86 28.09
C LYS A 311 3.84 -17.69 27.19
N PHE A 312 3.05 -16.62 27.04
CA PHE A 312 3.42 -15.42 26.26
C PHE A 312 4.24 -14.36 27.04
N ARG A 313 4.48 -14.54 28.35
CA ARG A 313 5.15 -13.52 29.17
C ARG A 313 6.56 -13.21 28.68
N GLY A 314 6.90 -11.93 28.64
CA GLY A 314 8.12 -11.38 28.07
C GLY A 314 8.19 -11.39 26.55
N LEU A 315 7.24 -12.04 25.85
CA LEU A 315 7.20 -12.08 24.38
C LEU A 315 6.27 -11.02 23.80
N ILE A 316 5.22 -10.60 24.53
CA ILE A 316 4.33 -9.51 24.09
C ILE A 316 5.11 -8.19 24.13
N GLY A 317 5.93 -7.99 25.17
CA GLY A 317 6.84 -6.86 25.31
C GLY A 317 8.11 -6.93 24.45
N PHE A 318 8.34 -8.03 23.72
CA PHE A 318 9.55 -8.20 22.92
C PHE A 318 9.56 -7.24 21.74
N GLU A 319 10.66 -6.50 21.59
CA GLU A 319 10.84 -5.51 20.53
C GLU A 319 11.12 -6.20 19.19
N ILE A 320 10.27 -5.92 18.20
CA ILE A 320 10.35 -6.52 16.86
C ILE A 320 10.92 -5.55 15.83
N GLN A 321 10.75 -4.25 16.05
CA GLN A 321 11.38 -3.14 15.33
C GLN A 321 11.61 -2.01 16.34
N PRO A 322 12.48 -1.02 16.08
CA PRO A 322 12.69 0.07 17.03
C PRO A 322 11.40 0.74 17.49
N GLY A 323 11.15 0.68 18.80
CA GLY A 323 9.97 1.26 19.43
C GLY A 323 8.65 0.49 19.18
N ARG A 324 8.68 -0.67 18.51
CA ARG A 324 7.51 -1.52 18.24
C ARG A 324 7.71 -2.93 18.78
N ARG A 325 6.68 -3.47 19.42
CA ARG A 325 6.70 -4.79 20.08
C ARG A 325 5.67 -5.73 19.47
N LEU A 326 5.68 -7.00 19.84
CA LEU A 326 4.58 -7.92 19.49
C LEU A 326 3.22 -7.37 19.99
N GLY A 327 3.19 -6.78 21.17
CA GLY A 327 2.02 -6.09 21.71
C GLY A 327 1.53 -4.94 20.83
N THR A 328 2.43 -4.27 20.11
CA THR A 328 2.07 -3.24 19.12
C THR A 328 1.33 -3.85 17.92
N GLU A 329 1.72 -5.05 17.46
CA GLU A 329 1.00 -5.76 16.37
C GLU A 329 -0.40 -6.19 16.83
N MET A 330 -0.53 -6.69 18.06
CA MET A 330 -1.81 -7.04 18.66
C MET A 330 -2.71 -5.80 18.80
N ALA A 331 -2.14 -4.67 19.23
CA ALA A 331 -2.84 -3.41 19.35
C ALA A 331 -3.32 -2.87 18.00
N ASP A 332 -2.50 -2.99 16.94
CA ASP A 332 -2.88 -2.55 15.60
C ASP A 332 -4.06 -3.34 15.03
N ARG A 333 -4.13 -4.66 15.29
CA ARG A 333 -5.28 -5.50 14.92
C ARG A 333 -6.53 -5.10 15.70
N ALA A 334 -6.39 -4.90 17.01
CA ALA A 334 -7.47 -4.44 17.87
C ALA A 334 -7.96 -3.02 17.55
N ARG A 335 -7.14 -2.20 16.86
CA ARG A 335 -7.46 -0.79 16.54
C ARG A 335 -8.73 -0.62 15.70
N LYS A 336 -9.17 -1.68 15.03
CA LYS A 336 -10.47 -1.74 14.34
C LYS A 336 -11.66 -1.45 15.26
N TYR A 337 -11.53 -1.78 16.56
CA TYR A 337 -12.61 -1.68 17.55
C TYR A 337 -12.26 -0.73 18.70
N VAL A 338 -11.00 -0.64 19.11
CA VAL A 338 -10.58 0.14 20.29
C VAL A 338 -9.36 1.02 20.00
N LYS A 339 -9.05 1.99 20.87
CA LYS A 339 -7.89 2.89 20.63
C LYS A 339 -6.54 2.24 20.94
N GLY A 340 -6.54 1.26 21.83
CA GLY A 340 -5.35 0.54 22.30
C GLY A 340 -5.75 -0.59 23.22
N ILE A 341 -4.74 -1.35 23.64
CA ILE A 341 -4.84 -2.47 24.59
C ILE A 341 -3.84 -2.22 25.72
N PHE A 342 -3.97 -2.96 26.82
CA PHE A 342 -2.91 -3.06 27.83
C PHE A 342 -2.42 -4.50 27.90
N HIS A 343 -1.15 -4.76 28.15
CA HIS A 343 -0.66 -6.12 28.33
C HIS A 343 0.31 -6.26 29.49
N ILE A 344 0.43 -7.46 30.07
CA ILE A 344 1.24 -7.66 31.29
C ILE A 344 2.70 -7.15 31.15
N ASP A 345 3.34 -7.32 29.99
CA ASP A 345 4.76 -6.97 29.81
C ASP A 345 5.05 -5.45 29.76
N GLU A 346 4.03 -4.58 29.70
CA GLU A 346 4.21 -3.12 29.77
C GLU A 346 3.70 -2.52 31.10
N LEU A 347 3.20 -3.38 32.00
CA LEU A 347 2.65 -3.00 33.30
C LEU A 347 3.61 -3.45 34.43
N PRO A 348 3.71 -2.71 35.54
CA PRO A 348 2.89 -1.56 35.97
C PRO A 348 3.20 -0.27 35.19
N ASN A 349 2.17 0.39 34.66
CA ASN A 349 2.27 1.67 33.95
C ASN A 349 0.88 2.27 33.72
N TYR A 350 0.78 3.49 33.14
CA TYR A 350 -0.49 4.14 32.76
C TYR A 350 -1.48 4.35 33.92
N GLY A 351 -0.97 4.42 35.15
CA GLY A 351 -1.77 4.49 36.38
C GLY A 351 -2.35 3.15 36.83
N ILE A 352 -1.92 2.04 36.22
CA ILE A 352 -2.22 0.70 36.69
C ILE A 352 -1.13 0.28 37.68
N THR A 353 -1.50 -0.09 38.90
CA THR A 353 -0.55 -0.41 39.99
C THR A 353 -0.11 -1.87 39.97
N GLU A 354 0.96 -2.19 40.71
CA GLU A 354 1.37 -3.59 40.88
C GLU A 354 0.31 -4.42 41.60
N GLU A 355 -0.44 -3.84 42.55
CA GLU A 355 -1.53 -4.55 43.22
C GLU A 355 -2.64 -4.95 42.23
N GLU A 356 -3.01 -4.04 41.32
CA GLU A 356 -4.00 -4.32 40.27
C GLU A 356 -3.50 -5.40 39.31
N VAL A 357 -2.23 -5.37 38.91
CA VAL A 357 -1.62 -6.40 38.06
C VAL A 357 -1.63 -7.77 38.76
N ASN A 358 -1.25 -7.82 40.03
CA ASN A 358 -1.23 -9.07 40.81
C ASN A 358 -2.65 -9.64 41.01
N ALA A 359 -3.65 -8.79 41.26
CA ALA A 359 -5.04 -9.21 41.35
C ALA A 359 -5.56 -9.85 40.05
N ILE A 360 -5.11 -9.36 38.88
CA ILE A 360 -5.45 -9.96 37.57
C ILE A 360 -4.77 -11.32 37.41
N ILE A 361 -3.49 -11.43 37.77
CA ILE A 361 -2.73 -12.69 37.75
C ILE A 361 -3.45 -13.76 38.58
N GLU A 362 -3.90 -13.40 39.78
CA GLU A 362 -4.67 -14.29 40.65
C GLU A 362 -6.05 -14.64 40.05
N ARG A 363 -6.81 -13.64 39.58
CA ARG A 363 -8.16 -13.86 39.00
C ARG A 363 -8.14 -14.73 37.75
N LEU A 364 -7.07 -14.68 36.96
CA LEU A 364 -6.90 -15.47 35.74
C LEU A 364 -6.11 -16.78 35.95
N GLU A 365 -5.67 -17.05 37.18
CA GLU A 365 -4.85 -18.22 37.54
C GLU A 365 -3.65 -18.37 36.57
N LEU A 366 -2.87 -17.30 36.43
CA LEU A 366 -1.72 -17.27 35.51
C LEU A 366 -0.51 -17.96 36.12
N GLY A 367 0.09 -18.90 35.39
CA GLY A 367 1.41 -19.41 35.71
C GLY A 367 2.51 -18.37 35.47
N GLU A 368 3.73 -18.63 35.94
CA GLU A 368 4.84 -17.67 35.85
C GLU A 368 5.13 -17.19 34.42
N ARG A 369 4.94 -18.06 33.43
CA ARG A 369 5.18 -17.76 32.01
C ARG A 369 3.93 -17.24 31.29
N ASP A 370 2.76 -17.33 31.90
CA ASP A 370 1.51 -16.91 31.28
C ASP A 370 1.40 -15.38 31.28
N ALA A 371 0.68 -14.86 30.29
CA ALA A 371 0.44 -13.44 30.15
C ALA A 371 -1.05 -13.13 30.06
N PHE A 372 -1.39 -11.85 30.18
CA PHE A 372 -2.72 -11.36 29.88
C PHE A 372 -2.67 -10.11 29.01
N VAL A 373 -3.77 -9.88 28.29
CA VAL A 373 -4.07 -8.62 27.59
C VAL A 373 -5.43 -8.12 28.06
N LEU A 374 -5.54 -6.81 28.29
CA LEU A 374 -6.74 -6.11 28.70
C LEU A 374 -7.26 -5.19 27.62
N VAL A 375 -8.58 -5.06 27.56
CA VAL A 375 -9.28 -4.05 26.78
C VAL A 375 -10.34 -3.38 27.65
N ALA A 376 -10.29 -2.05 27.72
CA ALA A 376 -11.28 -1.22 28.41
C ALA A 376 -12.16 -0.51 27.39
N ALA A 377 -13.36 -1.04 27.14
CA ALA A 377 -14.35 -0.46 26.22
C ALA A 377 -15.79 -0.88 26.60
N GLU A 378 -16.77 -0.54 25.77
CA GLU A 378 -18.09 -1.19 25.82
C GLU A 378 -17.93 -2.71 25.62
N GLU A 379 -18.77 -3.53 26.26
CA GLU A 379 -18.55 -4.99 26.37
C GLU A 379 -18.41 -5.68 25.01
N GLU A 380 -19.33 -5.45 24.08
CA GLU A 380 -19.30 -6.08 22.76
C GLU A 380 -18.06 -5.63 21.98
N THR A 381 -17.73 -4.34 22.06
CA THR A 381 -16.53 -3.75 21.45
C THR A 381 -15.24 -4.34 22.02
N ALA A 382 -15.18 -4.52 23.34
CA ALA A 382 -14.03 -5.11 24.03
C ALA A 382 -13.84 -6.59 23.64
N ARG A 383 -14.94 -7.36 23.55
CA ARG A 383 -14.90 -8.76 23.07
C ARG A 383 -14.39 -8.86 21.64
N LYS A 384 -14.89 -8.01 20.73
CA LYS A 384 -14.42 -7.95 19.33
C LYS A 384 -12.93 -7.62 19.25
N ALA A 385 -12.45 -6.66 20.04
CA ALA A 385 -11.03 -6.32 20.11
C ALA A 385 -10.15 -7.47 20.64
N LEU A 386 -10.55 -8.10 21.75
CA LEU A 386 -9.80 -9.24 22.32
C LEU A 386 -9.79 -10.45 21.38
N LYS A 387 -10.84 -10.64 20.58
CA LYS A 387 -10.85 -11.67 19.53
C LYS A 387 -9.77 -11.43 18.47
N GLU A 388 -9.57 -10.19 18.04
CA GLU A 388 -8.48 -9.82 17.12
C GLU A 388 -7.08 -10.00 17.76
N VAL A 389 -6.94 -9.68 19.05
CA VAL A 389 -5.70 -9.93 19.81
C VAL A 389 -5.40 -11.43 19.84
N LEU A 390 -6.39 -12.25 20.17
CA LEU A 390 -6.26 -13.70 20.26
C LEU A 390 -5.92 -14.31 18.89
N GLN A 391 -6.56 -13.82 17.83
CA GLN A 391 -6.24 -14.22 16.46
C GLN A 391 -4.77 -13.90 16.12
N ARG A 392 -4.30 -12.69 16.47
CA ARG A 392 -2.90 -12.33 16.25
C ARG A 392 -1.92 -13.15 17.10
N ALA A 393 -2.32 -13.54 18.31
CA ALA A 393 -1.55 -14.45 19.16
C ALA A 393 -1.44 -15.86 18.54
N ARG A 394 -2.51 -16.38 17.94
CA ARG A 394 -2.47 -17.65 17.19
C ARG A 394 -1.53 -17.55 15.99
N GLU A 395 -1.60 -16.46 15.23
CA GLU A 395 -0.69 -16.21 14.10
C GLU A 395 0.78 -16.13 14.54
N ALA A 396 1.07 -15.67 15.76
CA ALA A 396 2.44 -15.65 16.29
C ALA A 396 3.02 -17.06 16.53
N LEU A 397 2.18 -18.08 16.74
CA LEU A 397 2.60 -19.49 16.78
C LEU A 397 2.99 -20.01 15.39
N GLN A 398 2.40 -19.43 14.34
CA GLN A 398 2.65 -19.82 12.95
C GLN A 398 3.86 -19.06 12.38
N GLY A 399 4.06 -17.80 12.78
CA GLY A 399 5.22 -16.98 12.43
C GLY A 399 4.83 -15.57 12.00
N VAL A 400 5.24 -15.20 10.78
CA VAL A 400 4.92 -13.91 10.17
C VAL A 400 3.59 -14.05 9.41
N PRO A 401 2.51 -13.34 9.77
CA PRO A 401 1.27 -13.39 9.01
C PRO A 401 1.41 -12.60 7.71
N GLU A 402 0.83 -13.12 6.62
CA GLU A 402 0.69 -12.37 5.36
C GLU A 402 -0.30 -11.22 5.54
N GLU A 403 0.14 -9.99 5.26
CA GLU A 403 -0.65 -8.79 5.49
C GLU A 403 -0.17 -7.62 4.63
N THR A 404 -1.07 -6.67 4.40
CA THR A 404 -0.72 -5.35 3.88
C THR A 404 -0.48 -4.40 5.06
N ARG A 405 0.66 -3.72 5.03
CA ARG A 405 1.13 -2.75 6.01
C ARG A 405 1.29 -1.38 5.35
N ARG A 406 1.29 -0.31 6.13
CA ARG A 406 1.67 1.04 5.69
C ARG A 406 3.06 1.40 6.19
N ALA A 407 3.83 2.11 5.38
CA ALA A 407 5.10 2.69 5.81
C ALA A 407 4.87 3.81 6.84
N LEU A 408 5.79 3.93 7.79
CA LEU A 408 5.82 5.00 8.79
C LEU A 408 7.05 5.90 8.56
N PRO A 409 7.04 7.17 9.05
CA PRO A 409 8.14 8.11 8.85
C PRO A 409 9.50 7.66 9.42
N ASP A 410 9.51 6.77 10.39
CA ASP A 410 10.71 6.19 11.01
C ASP A 410 11.25 4.96 10.25
N GLY A 411 10.63 4.60 9.12
CA GLY A 411 10.92 3.40 8.34
C GLY A 411 10.24 2.13 8.85
N ASN A 412 9.53 2.19 9.98
CA ASN A 412 8.77 1.04 10.47
C ASN A 412 7.52 0.79 9.61
N THR A 413 6.88 -0.35 9.83
CA THR A 413 5.65 -0.74 9.14
C THR A 413 4.52 -0.96 10.13
N GLN A 414 3.30 -0.59 9.77
CA GLN A 414 2.10 -0.75 10.60
C GLN A 414 1.05 -1.57 9.86
N TYR A 415 0.43 -2.54 10.53
CA TYR A 415 -0.69 -3.29 9.97
C TYR A 415 -1.78 -2.35 9.45
N MET A 416 -2.29 -2.63 8.26
CA MET A 416 -3.38 -1.90 7.64
C MET A 416 -4.59 -2.80 7.35
N ARG A 417 -4.36 -3.94 6.68
CA ARG A 417 -5.40 -4.91 6.30
C ARG A 417 -4.76 -6.26 5.92
N PRO A 418 -5.53 -7.36 5.82
CA PRO A 418 -5.04 -8.59 5.23
C PRO A 418 -4.61 -8.37 3.77
N LEU A 419 -3.74 -9.22 3.23
CA LEU A 419 -3.39 -9.14 1.81
C LEU A 419 -4.66 -9.23 0.95
N PRO A 420 -4.80 -8.41 -0.09
CA PRO A 420 -5.92 -8.52 -1.01
C PRO A 420 -5.90 -9.88 -1.72
N GLY A 421 -7.09 -10.41 -2.01
CA GLY A 421 -7.24 -11.58 -2.86
C GLY A 421 -6.78 -11.31 -4.30
N LYS A 422 -6.75 -12.36 -5.12
CA LYS A 422 -6.44 -12.21 -6.55
C LYS A 422 -7.50 -11.35 -7.23
N ALA A 423 -7.09 -10.27 -7.88
CA ALA A 423 -7.99 -9.43 -8.65
C ALA A 423 -8.64 -10.24 -9.77
N ARG A 424 -9.96 -10.14 -9.89
CA ARG A 424 -10.71 -10.71 -11.01
C ARG A 424 -10.77 -9.67 -12.12
N MET A 425 -10.37 -10.07 -13.32
CA MET A 425 -10.42 -9.25 -14.53
C MET A 425 -11.31 -9.92 -15.57
N TYR A 426 -12.02 -9.13 -16.35
CA TYR A 426 -12.79 -9.58 -17.51
C TYR A 426 -12.65 -8.55 -18.65
N PRO A 427 -12.89 -8.90 -19.92
CA PRO A 427 -12.65 -7.98 -21.04
C PRO A 427 -13.44 -6.67 -20.97
N GLU A 428 -12.81 -5.54 -21.31
CA GLU A 428 -13.49 -4.27 -21.59
C GLU A 428 -13.97 -4.29 -23.05
N THR A 429 -15.25 -4.58 -23.26
CA THR A 429 -15.81 -4.77 -24.60
C THR A 429 -16.25 -3.49 -25.29
N ASP A 430 -16.35 -2.38 -24.55
CA ASP A 430 -16.77 -1.09 -25.12
C ASP A 430 -15.64 -0.44 -25.92
N ILE A 431 -14.39 -0.87 -25.68
CA ILE A 431 -13.20 -0.34 -26.33
C ILE A 431 -12.63 -1.40 -27.27
N PRO A 432 -12.54 -1.12 -28.59
CA PRO A 432 -11.96 -2.07 -29.52
C PRO A 432 -10.45 -2.25 -29.25
N PRO A 433 -9.88 -3.41 -29.63
CA PRO A 433 -8.43 -3.60 -29.60
C PRO A 433 -7.69 -2.54 -30.41
N ILE A 434 -6.51 -2.13 -29.92
CA ILE A 434 -5.71 -1.06 -30.54
C ILE A 434 -4.40 -1.65 -31.05
N LEU A 435 -4.23 -1.64 -32.37
CA LEU A 435 -3.01 -2.12 -33.02
C LEU A 435 -1.86 -1.11 -32.85
N VAL A 436 -0.72 -1.57 -32.33
CA VAL A 436 0.52 -0.79 -32.25
C VAL A 436 1.28 -0.94 -33.56
N THR A 437 0.95 -0.10 -34.53
CA THR A 437 1.50 -0.21 -35.89
C THR A 437 3.01 0.10 -35.93
N PRO A 438 3.75 -0.39 -36.95
CA PRO A 438 5.16 -0.06 -37.14
C PRO A 438 5.42 1.45 -37.17
N GLU A 439 4.53 2.25 -37.76
CA GLU A 439 4.67 3.70 -37.86
C GLU A 439 4.64 4.36 -36.48
N ILE A 440 3.75 3.88 -35.58
CA ILE A 440 3.70 4.35 -34.18
C ILE A 440 5.01 3.97 -33.46
N LYS A 441 5.52 2.75 -33.66
CA LYS A 441 6.78 2.29 -33.05
C LYS A 441 7.95 3.16 -33.52
N GLU A 442 8.06 3.43 -34.82
CA GLU A 442 9.10 4.30 -35.39
C GLU A 442 9.00 5.74 -34.88
N GLU A 443 7.80 6.30 -34.79
CA GLU A 443 7.57 7.64 -34.26
C GLU A 443 8.08 7.76 -32.81
N ILE A 444 7.77 6.77 -31.97
CA ILE A 444 8.18 6.75 -30.56
C ILE A 444 9.69 6.60 -30.43
N LEU A 445 10.30 5.68 -31.19
CA LEU A 445 11.75 5.45 -31.15
C LEU A 445 12.54 6.67 -31.61
N ALA A 446 12.05 7.39 -32.63
CA ALA A 446 12.68 8.62 -33.11
C ALA A 446 12.64 9.77 -32.09
N LYS A 447 11.69 9.73 -31.14
CA LYS A 447 11.47 10.76 -30.10
C LYS A 447 11.78 10.23 -28.69
N LEU A 448 12.53 9.14 -28.57
CA LEU A 448 12.84 8.55 -27.27
C LEU A 448 13.77 9.51 -26.49
N PRO A 449 13.36 9.98 -25.29
CA PRO A 449 14.15 10.92 -24.54
C PRO A 449 15.40 10.25 -23.96
N GLU A 450 16.45 11.04 -23.79
CA GLU A 450 17.62 10.64 -23.02
C GLU A 450 17.24 10.51 -21.54
N LEU A 451 17.70 9.44 -20.88
CA LEU A 451 17.53 9.29 -19.44
C LEU A 451 18.27 10.42 -18.69
N PRO A 452 17.74 10.92 -17.56
CA PRO A 452 18.35 11.97 -16.75
C PRO A 452 19.85 11.75 -16.49
N GLN A 453 20.24 10.52 -16.13
CA GLN A 453 21.64 10.19 -15.82
C GLN A 453 22.56 10.28 -17.04
N ALA A 454 22.09 9.81 -18.20
CA ALA A 454 22.84 9.91 -19.45
C ALA A 454 23.03 11.38 -19.86
N ARG A 455 21.98 12.20 -19.68
CA ARG A 455 22.02 13.65 -19.94
C ARG A 455 23.02 14.36 -19.03
N ILE A 456 23.04 14.06 -17.74
CA ILE A 456 24.02 14.58 -16.78
C ILE A 456 25.45 14.23 -17.24
N GLU A 457 25.70 12.97 -17.61
CA GLU A 457 27.01 12.52 -18.08
C GLU A 457 27.44 13.20 -19.38
N ARG A 458 26.50 13.39 -20.31
CA ARG A 458 26.71 14.17 -21.53
C ARG A 458 27.10 15.61 -21.20
N TYR A 459 26.40 16.28 -20.29
CA TYR A 459 26.69 17.67 -19.93
C TYR A 459 28.09 17.84 -19.32
N VAL A 460 28.47 16.95 -18.41
CA VAL A 460 29.81 16.94 -17.82
C VAL A 460 30.88 16.68 -18.89
N ARG A 461 30.61 15.76 -19.82
CA ARG A 461 31.57 15.39 -20.88
C ARG A 461 31.71 16.47 -21.95
N GLU A 462 30.61 16.99 -22.47
CA GLU A 462 30.56 17.85 -23.66
C GLU A 462 30.62 19.33 -23.30
N PHE A 463 29.80 19.77 -22.33
CA PHE A 463 29.73 21.16 -21.91
C PHE A 463 30.73 21.50 -20.80
N LYS A 464 31.43 20.49 -20.25
CA LYS A 464 32.48 20.64 -19.22
C LYS A 464 32.00 21.37 -17.96
N ILE A 465 30.69 21.36 -17.70
CA ILE A 465 30.12 21.90 -16.47
C ILE A 465 30.33 20.93 -15.31
N ASP A 466 30.39 21.48 -14.10
CA ASP A 466 30.53 20.68 -12.89
C ASP A 466 29.35 19.70 -12.73
N ARG A 467 29.61 18.52 -12.19
CA ARG A 467 28.58 17.48 -12.01
C ARG A 467 27.43 17.97 -11.13
N SER A 468 27.70 18.73 -10.08
CA SER A 468 26.64 19.27 -9.21
C SER A 468 25.73 20.24 -9.97
N LEU A 469 26.29 21.03 -10.89
CA LEU A 469 25.54 21.94 -11.75
C LEU A 469 24.71 21.18 -12.77
N ALA A 470 25.28 20.16 -13.43
CA ALA A 470 24.57 19.30 -14.36
C ALA A 470 23.39 18.57 -13.68
N GLU A 471 23.62 18.01 -12.49
CA GLU A 471 22.58 17.38 -11.68
C GLU A 471 21.46 18.37 -11.32
N THR A 472 21.81 19.59 -10.91
CA THR A 472 20.83 20.64 -10.60
C THR A 472 19.98 20.99 -11.82
N LEU A 473 20.61 21.19 -12.98
CA LEU A 473 19.89 21.53 -14.21
C LEU A 473 18.87 20.46 -14.59
N VAL A 474 19.26 19.18 -14.53
CA VAL A 474 18.39 18.06 -14.91
C VAL A 474 17.32 17.79 -13.84
N ASN A 475 17.68 17.80 -12.55
CA ASN A 475 16.72 17.52 -11.48
C ASN A 475 15.65 18.62 -11.32
N ASP A 476 16.01 19.88 -11.62
CA ASP A 476 15.10 21.02 -11.57
C ASP A 476 14.35 21.25 -12.90
N GLU A 477 14.53 20.37 -13.90
CA GLU A 477 13.95 20.50 -15.25
C GLU A 477 14.29 21.83 -15.94
N ARG A 478 15.46 22.39 -15.63
CA ARG A 478 16.03 23.59 -16.30
C ARG A 478 16.97 23.21 -17.44
N ASP A 479 17.10 21.93 -17.71
CA ASP A 479 18.00 21.35 -18.71
C ASP A 479 17.57 21.69 -20.13
N GLU A 480 16.28 21.81 -20.42
CA GLU A 480 15.75 22.26 -21.73
C GLU A 480 16.12 23.72 -22.02
N LEU A 481 15.87 24.61 -21.06
CA LEU A 481 16.27 26.01 -21.18
C LEU A 481 17.79 26.14 -21.32
N PHE A 482 18.54 25.33 -20.58
CA PHE A 482 19.99 25.28 -20.69
C PHE A 482 20.43 24.88 -22.10
N GLU A 483 19.89 23.80 -22.67
CA GLU A 483 20.21 23.39 -24.05
C GLU A 483 19.81 24.45 -25.07
N GLU A 484 18.64 25.07 -24.92
CA GLU A 484 18.19 26.16 -25.80
C GLU A 484 19.16 27.36 -25.76
N LEU A 485 19.67 27.72 -24.58
CA LEU A 485 20.63 28.82 -24.44
C LEU A 485 21.99 28.46 -25.08
N ILE A 486 22.45 27.22 -24.93
CA ILE A 486 23.68 26.72 -25.56
C ILE A 486 23.55 26.72 -27.08
N GLU A 487 22.40 26.27 -27.63
CA GLU A 487 22.10 26.31 -29.06
C GLU A 487 22.10 27.74 -29.62
N ARG A 488 21.67 28.71 -28.80
CA ARG A 488 21.73 30.15 -29.11
C ARG A 488 23.13 30.76 -28.96
N GLY A 489 24.13 29.97 -28.59
CA GLY A 489 25.54 30.39 -28.48
C GLY A 489 25.90 31.09 -27.18
N VAL A 490 25.05 31.02 -26.16
CA VAL A 490 25.40 31.46 -24.80
C VAL A 490 26.44 30.49 -24.25
N LYS A 491 27.58 31.00 -23.78
CA LYS A 491 28.69 30.20 -23.24
C LYS A 491 28.74 30.23 -21.73
#